data_AF-A0A2S2QT36-F1
#
_entry.id   AF-A0A2S2QT36-F1
#
_cell.length_a   1.000
_cell.length_b   1.000
_cell.length_c   1.000
_cell.angle_alpha   90.00
_cell.angle_beta   90.00
_cell.angle_gamma   90.00
#
_symmetry.space_group_name_H-M   'P 1'
#
loop_
_entity.id
_entity.type
_entity.pdbx_description
1 polymer ?
#
loop_
_entity_poly.entity_id
_entity_poly.type
_entity_poly.pdbx_seq_one_letter_code
_entity_poly.pdbx_strand_id
1 'polypeptide(L)'
;MRKTQDATLAQCKALSLSFNKKFCELQASVDSLASKIVDIRADNTSLRNELSTLNNSISVIESDVGKLPSSSGDNIPQLLQELSEREKCSFNAIVHGLIESSATIPTERLSDDLQHLSESILPLAMSLPADVKMIRLGRTFGKNPRPLKVIFSSKITSQQFIK
;
A
#
# COMPACT_ATOMS: atom_id res chain seq x y z
N MET A 1 -33.91 91.54 27.08
CA MET A 1 -33.91 91.24 25.62
C MET A 1 -32.54 90.82 25.11
N ARG A 2 -31.48 91.64 25.22
CA ARG A 2 -30.10 91.28 24.79
C ARG A 2 -29.56 89.96 25.37
N LYS A 3 -29.65 89.77 26.70
CA LYS A 3 -29.20 88.53 27.37
C LYS A 3 -29.84 87.24 26.83
N THR A 4 -31.10 87.32 26.39
CA THR A 4 -31.83 86.17 25.83
C THR A 4 -31.34 85.84 24.42
N GLN A 5 -31.08 86.86 23.59
CA GLN A 5 -30.53 86.68 22.25
C GLN A 5 -29.11 86.09 22.29
N ASP A 6 -28.27 86.57 23.23
CA ASP A 6 -26.90 86.06 23.41
C ASP A 6 -26.91 84.58 23.84
N ALA A 7 -27.85 84.18 24.71
CA ALA A 7 -28.02 82.79 25.14
C ALA A 7 -28.47 81.87 24.01
N THR A 8 -29.43 82.30 23.18
CA THR A 8 -29.89 81.53 22.01
C THR A 8 -28.78 81.37 20.98
N LEU A 9 -28.00 82.42 20.70
CA LEU A 9 -26.85 82.34 19.80
C LEU A 9 -25.78 81.37 20.31
N ALA A 10 -25.49 81.39 21.61
CA ALA A 10 -24.55 80.46 22.23
C ALA A 10 -25.04 79.00 22.11
N GLN A 11 -26.33 78.75 22.31
CA GLN A 11 -26.93 77.43 22.16
C GLN A 11 -26.87 76.92 20.70
N CYS A 12 -27.18 77.78 19.72
CA CYS A 12 -27.06 77.42 18.30
C CYS A 12 -25.61 77.07 17.91
N LYS A 13 -24.63 77.82 18.41
CA LYS A 13 -23.20 77.52 18.19
C LYS A 13 -22.80 76.19 18.82
N ALA A 14 -23.20 75.94 20.07
CA ALA A 14 -22.90 74.69 20.74
C ALA A 14 -23.52 73.48 20.02
N LEU A 15 -24.75 73.62 19.53
CA LEU A 15 -25.42 72.58 18.75
C LEU A 15 -24.71 72.33 17.41
N SER A 16 -24.32 73.38 16.69
CA SER A 16 -23.56 73.26 15.44
C SER A 16 -22.21 72.56 15.65
N LEU A 17 -21.48 72.90 16.72
CA LEU A 17 -20.23 72.23 17.07
C LEU A 17 -20.44 70.74 17.42
N SER A 18 -21.52 70.42 18.14
CA SER A 18 -21.89 69.04 18.47
C SER A 18 -22.20 68.22 17.22
N PHE A 19 -22.98 68.77 16.29
CA PHE A 19 -23.28 68.12 15.02
C PHE A 19 -22.04 67.92 14.15
N ASN A 20 -21.16 68.93 14.05
CA ASN A 20 -19.91 68.79 13.33
C ASN A 20 -19.05 67.67 13.91
N LYS A 21 -18.96 67.56 15.24
CA LYS A 21 -18.24 66.46 15.88
C LYS A 21 -18.84 65.09 15.51
N LYS A 22 -20.16 64.96 15.55
CA LYS A 22 -20.85 63.71 15.17
C LYS A 22 -20.66 63.39 13.69
N PHE A 23 -20.64 64.39 12.82
CA PHE A 23 -20.36 64.20 11.40
C PHE A 23 -18.93 63.69 11.18
N CYS A 24 -17.93 64.26 11.87
CA CYS A 24 -16.56 63.77 11.82
C CYS A 24 -16.43 62.32 12.33
N GLU A 25 -17.11 61.96 13.43
CA GLU A 25 -17.15 60.58 13.95
C GLU A 25 -17.77 59.60 12.94
N LEU A 26 -18.85 60.00 12.28
CA LEU A 26 -19.51 59.20 11.24
C LEU A 26 -18.61 59.04 10.02
N GLN A 27 -17.96 60.12 9.56
CA GLN A 27 -17.03 60.08 8.44
C GLN A 27 -15.88 59.10 8.72
N ALA A 28 -15.25 59.20 9.89
CA ALA A 28 -14.18 58.28 10.29
C ALA A 28 -14.65 56.82 10.34
N SER A 29 -15.90 56.59 10.77
CA SER A 29 -16.49 55.24 10.79
C SER A 29 -16.75 54.69 9.38
N VAL A 30 -17.24 55.54 8.47
CA VAL A 30 -17.44 55.19 7.05
C VAL A 30 -16.11 54.88 6.38
N ASP A 31 -15.08 55.69 6.61
CA ASP A 31 -13.73 55.46 6.05
C ASP A 31 -13.13 54.15 6.57
N SER A 32 -13.30 53.86 7.86
CA SER A 32 -12.86 52.59 8.46
C SER A 32 -13.58 51.37 7.85
N LEU A 33 -14.91 51.45 7.67
CA LEU A 33 -15.67 50.38 7.03
C LEU A 33 -15.29 50.19 5.56
N ALA A 34 -15.05 51.29 4.83
CA ALA A 34 -14.57 51.24 3.45
C ALA A 34 -13.22 50.52 3.35
N SER A 35 -12.29 50.80 4.26
CA SER A 35 -11.01 50.07 4.35
C SER A 35 -11.21 48.58 4.57
N LYS A 36 -12.05 48.19 5.55
CA LYS A 36 -12.33 46.78 5.83
C LYS A 36 -12.96 46.05 4.64
N ILE A 37 -13.80 46.73 3.85
CA ILE A 37 -14.38 46.15 2.63
C ILE A 37 -13.30 45.89 1.58
N VAL A 38 -12.31 46.77 1.46
CA VAL A 38 -11.16 46.56 0.56
C VAL A 38 -10.35 45.34 1.00
N ASP A 39 -10.04 45.22 2.29
CA ASP A 39 -9.29 44.10 2.84
C ASP A 39 -10.02 42.76 2.61
N ILE A 40 -11.32 42.70 2.94
CA ILE A 40 -12.16 41.51 2.72
C ILE A 40 -12.22 41.11 1.24
N ARG A 41 -12.21 42.08 0.32
CA ARG A 41 -12.19 41.79 -1.13
C ARG A 41 -10.85 41.20 -1.57
N ALA A 42 -9.74 41.70 -1.03
CA ALA A 42 -8.42 41.15 -1.27
C ALA A 42 -8.33 39.69 -0.77
N ASP A 43 -8.76 39.43 0.46
CA ASP A 43 -8.77 38.10 1.05
C ASP A 43 -9.64 37.12 0.27
N ASN A 44 -10.86 37.54 -0.11
CA ASN A 44 -11.73 36.71 -0.96
C ASN A 44 -11.09 36.37 -2.32
N THR A 45 -10.29 37.27 -2.86
CA THR A 45 -9.58 37.03 -4.13
C THR A 45 -8.46 36.02 -3.93
N SER A 46 -7.70 36.11 -2.83
CA SER A 46 -6.68 35.13 -2.47
C SER A 46 -7.27 33.74 -2.29
N LEU A 47 -8.34 33.61 -1.49
CA LEU A 47 -9.02 32.35 -1.23
C LEU A 47 -9.54 31.68 -2.50
N ARG A 48 -10.08 32.47 -3.45
CA ARG A 48 -10.53 31.94 -4.75
C ARG A 48 -9.38 31.37 -5.57
N ASN A 49 -8.21 32.00 -5.54
CA ASN A 49 -7.02 31.52 -6.24
C ASN A 49 -6.48 30.23 -5.62
N GLU A 50 -6.43 30.16 -4.28
CA GLU A 50 -6.03 28.96 -3.55
C GLU A 50 -6.97 27.78 -3.86
N LEU A 51 -8.29 28.03 -3.84
CA LEU A 51 -9.29 27.01 -4.17
C LEU A 51 -9.14 26.51 -5.61
N SER A 52 -8.90 27.41 -6.56
CA SER A 52 -8.61 27.02 -7.95
C SER A 52 -7.35 26.16 -8.06
N THR A 53 -6.30 26.49 -7.30
CA THR A 53 -5.04 25.72 -7.29
C THR A 53 -5.24 24.33 -6.70
N LEU A 54 -6.02 24.24 -5.62
CA LEU A 54 -6.34 22.97 -4.98
C LEU A 54 -7.18 22.07 -5.90
N ASN A 55 -8.20 22.62 -6.56
CA ASN A 55 -9.01 21.88 -7.51
C ASN A 55 -8.18 21.34 -8.68
N ASN A 56 -7.23 22.12 -9.20
CA ASN A 56 -6.33 21.67 -10.25
C ASN A 56 -5.45 20.50 -9.75
N SER A 57 -4.90 20.60 -8.54
CA SER A 57 -4.11 19.53 -7.92
C SER A 57 -4.92 18.24 -7.74
N ILE A 58 -6.17 18.35 -7.28
CA ILE A 58 -7.09 17.21 -7.14
C ILE A 58 -7.32 16.56 -8.50
N SER A 59 -7.63 17.35 -9.53
CA SER A 59 -7.87 16.84 -10.89
C SER A 59 -6.66 16.08 -11.46
N VAL A 60 -5.43 16.57 -11.20
CA VAL A 60 -4.21 15.87 -11.59
C VAL A 60 -4.11 14.52 -10.88
N ILE A 61 -4.26 14.51 -9.55
CA ILE A 61 -4.16 13.29 -8.73
C ILE A 61 -5.22 12.27 -9.17
N GLU A 62 -6.47 12.68 -9.35
CA GLU A 62 -7.54 11.80 -9.81
C GLU A 62 -7.25 11.23 -11.20
N SER A 63 -6.69 12.04 -12.11
CA SER A 63 -6.30 11.58 -13.44
C SER A 63 -5.16 10.56 -13.38
N ASP A 64 -4.22 10.71 -12.46
CA ASP A 64 -3.08 9.81 -12.32
C ASP A 64 -3.46 8.51 -11.61
N VAL A 65 -4.37 8.57 -10.64
CA VAL A 65 -4.99 7.38 -10.05
C VAL A 65 -5.79 6.61 -11.10
N GLY A 66 -6.53 7.29 -11.97
CA GLY A 66 -7.29 6.66 -13.06
C GLY A 66 -6.41 6.05 -14.16
N LYS A 67 -5.18 6.54 -14.35
CA LYS A 67 -4.19 5.97 -15.27
C LYS A 67 -3.37 4.84 -14.67
N LEU A 68 -3.36 4.70 -13.34
CA LEU A 68 -2.66 3.60 -12.69
C LEU A 68 -3.37 2.31 -13.14
N PRO A 69 -2.68 1.41 -13.85
CA PRO A 69 -3.32 0.18 -14.28
C PRO A 69 -3.73 -0.57 -13.02
N SER A 70 -5.03 -0.89 -12.91
CA SER A 70 -5.63 -1.69 -11.84
C SER A 70 -4.86 -2.99 -11.56
N SER A 71 -4.05 -3.46 -12.52
CA SER A 71 -3.21 -4.64 -12.42
C SER A 71 -1.94 -4.53 -11.54
N SER A 72 -1.50 -3.35 -11.12
CA SER A 72 -0.23 -3.26 -10.36
C SER A 72 -0.38 -3.71 -8.89
N GLY A 73 -1.57 -3.59 -8.30
CA GLY A 73 -1.86 -4.07 -6.94
C GLY A 73 -2.42 -5.49 -6.89
N ASP A 74 -3.18 -5.89 -7.92
CA ASP A 74 -3.93 -7.16 -7.92
C ASP A 74 -3.03 -8.41 -7.94
N ASN A 75 -1.82 -8.29 -8.48
CA ASN A 75 -0.89 -9.41 -8.60
C ASN A 75 0.00 -9.61 -7.36
N ILE A 76 0.06 -8.63 -6.44
CA ILE A 76 0.94 -8.72 -5.25
C ILE A 76 0.52 -9.87 -4.32
N PRO A 77 -0.78 -10.05 -3.99
CA PRO A 77 -1.21 -11.18 -3.16
C PRO A 77 -0.90 -12.54 -3.81
N GLN A 78 -1.11 -12.65 -5.12
CA GLN A 78 -0.82 -13.86 -5.88
C GLN A 78 0.68 -14.17 -5.90
N LEU A 79 1.53 -13.17 -6.11
CA LEU A 79 2.99 -13.33 -6.09
C LEU A 79 3.49 -13.74 -4.69
N LEU A 80 2.96 -13.13 -3.63
CA LEU A 80 3.32 -13.50 -2.26
C LEU A 80 2.90 -14.94 -1.93
N GLN A 81 1.72 -15.35 -2.38
CA GLN A 81 1.25 -16.73 -2.24
C GLN A 81 2.19 -17.71 -2.97
N GLU A 82 2.52 -17.41 -4.23
CA GLU A 82 3.43 -18.23 -5.03
C GLU A 82 4.82 -18.35 -4.40
N LEU A 83 5.39 -17.25 -3.92
CA LEU A 83 6.69 -17.25 -3.24
C LEU A 83 6.66 -18.10 -1.96
N SER A 84 5.58 -18.01 -1.19
CA SER A 84 5.38 -18.85 0.00
C SER A 84 5.31 -20.34 -0.35
N GLU A 85 4.59 -20.70 -1.43
CA GLU A 85 4.50 -22.07 -1.91
C GLU A 85 5.83 -22.60 -2.44
N ARG A 86 6.57 -21.78 -3.21
CA ARG A 86 7.92 -22.11 -3.69
C ARG A 86 8.89 -22.32 -2.54
N GLU A 87 8.83 -21.52 -1.48
CA GLU A 87 9.72 -21.68 -0.34
C GLU A 87 9.41 -22.97 0.44
N LYS A 88 8.12 -23.34 0.60
CA LYS A 88 7.70 -24.62 1.20
C LYS A 88 8.20 -25.85 0.44
N CYS A 89 8.44 -25.73 -0.86
CA CYS A 89 8.97 -26.82 -1.68
C CYS A 89 10.44 -26.68 -2.06
N SER A 90 11.12 -25.65 -1.56
CA SER A 90 12.51 -25.30 -1.92
C SER A 90 13.57 -26.34 -1.52
N PHE A 91 13.21 -27.27 -0.63
CA PHE A 91 14.04 -28.39 -0.19
C PHE A 91 13.43 -29.75 -0.56
N ASN A 92 12.61 -29.78 -1.62
CA ASN A 92 12.10 -31.03 -2.20
C ASN A 92 12.82 -31.33 -3.52
N ALA A 93 13.15 -32.60 -3.76
CA ALA A 93 13.58 -33.10 -5.07
C ALA A 93 12.56 -34.09 -5.63
N ILE A 94 12.41 -34.11 -6.95
CA ILE A 94 11.55 -35.06 -7.66
C ILE A 94 12.45 -36.00 -8.46
N VAL A 95 12.37 -37.30 -8.15
CA VAL A 95 13.10 -38.35 -8.85
C VAL A 95 12.13 -39.07 -9.78
N HIS A 96 12.45 -39.08 -11.07
CA HIS A 96 11.70 -39.80 -12.09
C HIS A 96 12.41 -41.12 -12.44
N GLY A 97 11.64 -42.11 -12.93
CA GLY A 97 12.19 -43.37 -13.43
C GLY A 97 12.63 -44.37 -12.36
N LEU A 98 12.50 -44.03 -11.07
CA LEU A 98 12.87 -44.94 -9.99
C LEU A 98 11.90 -46.11 -9.91
N ILE A 99 12.40 -47.34 -9.98
CA ILE A 99 11.61 -48.58 -9.92
C ILE A 99 10.76 -48.59 -8.63
N GLU A 100 9.47 -48.90 -8.77
CA GLU A 100 8.56 -49.02 -7.61
C GLU A 100 8.71 -50.39 -6.94
N SER A 101 8.66 -50.39 -5.61
CA SER A 101 8.53 -51.62 -4.84
C SER A 101 7.27 -52.41 -5.19
N SER A 102 7.41 -53.74 -5.27
CA SER A 102 6.30 -54.69 -5.38
C SER A 102 5.70 -55.09 -4.03
N ALA A 103 6.25 -54.62 -2.91
CA ALA A 103 5.77 -54.95 -1.57
C ALA A 103 4.36 -54.39 -1.34
N THR A 104 3.56 -55.09 -0.55
CA THR A 104 2.20 -54.67 -0.18
C THR A 104 2.21 -53.76 1.05
N ILE A 105 3.21 -53.92 1.93
CA ILE A 105 3.31 -53.20 3.19
C ILE A 105 3.97 -51.83 2.98
N PRO A 106 3.36 -50.71 3.43
CA PRO A 106 3.91 -49.37 3.20
C PRO A 106 5.34 -49.14 3.72
N THR A 107 5.70 -49.73 4.85
CA THR A 107 7.05 -49.58 5.44
C THR A 107 8.12 -50.28 4.62
N GLU A 108 7.82 -51.47 4.10
CA GLU A 108 8.71 -52.21 3.20
C GLU A 108 8.87 -51.46 1.89
N ARG A 109 7.78 -50.95 1.32
CA ARG A 109 7.83 -50.13 0.10
C ARG A 109 8.71 -48.90 0.23
N LEU A 110 8.67 -48.23 1.39
CA LEU A 110 9.52 -47.08 1.67
C LEU A 110 10.99 -47.48 1.81
N SER A 111 11.27 -48.63 2.44
CA SER A 111 12.63 -49.17 2.56
C SER A 111 13.21 -49.53 1.20
N ASP A 112 12.42 -50.19 0.35
CA ASP A 112 12.80 -50.53 -1.02
C ASP A 112 13.03 -49.29 -1.88
N ASP A 113 12.15 -48.28 -1.80
CA ASP A 113 12.30 -47.02 -2.52
C ASP A 113 13.58 -46.28 -2.09
N LEU A 114 13.90 -46.30 -0.78
CA LEU A 114 15.14 -45.74 -0.25
C LEU A 114 16.37 -46.49 -0.78
N GLN A 115 16.31 -47.82 -0.79
CA GLN A 115 17.39 -48.66 -1.29
C GLN A 115 17.62 -48.43 -2.79
N HIS A 116 16.58 -48.53 -3.61
CA HIS A 116 16.67 -48.29 -5.05
C HIS A 116 17.21 -46.89 -5.35
N LEU A 117 16.81 -45.87 -4.59
CA LEU A 117 17.35 -44.52 -4.77
C LEU A 117 18.84 -44.49 -4.43
N SER A 118 19.24 -45.08 -3.31
CA SER A 118 20.64 -45.13 -2.88
C SER A 118 21.54 -45.81 -3.90
N GLU A 119 21.07 -46.90 -4.51
CA GLU A 119 21.77 -47.63 -5.57
C GLU A 119 21.85 -46.81 -6.87
N SER A 120 20.78 -46.10 -7.21
CA SER A 120 20.71 -45.28 -8.43
C SER A 120 21.64 -44.06 -8.40
N ILE A 121 21.87 -43.49 -7.21
CA ILE A 121 22.72 -42.31 -7.03
C ILE A 121 24.18 -42.66 -6.73
N LEU A 122 24.48 -43.90 -6.33
CA LEU A 122 25.84 -44.35 -6.00
C LEU A 122 26.85 -44.08 -7.14
N PRO A 123 26.53 -44.33 -8.44
CA PRO A 123 27.44 -44.03 -9.55
C PRO A 123 27.73 -42.53 -9.72
N LEU A 124 26.88 -41.65 -9.19
CA LEU A 124 27.03 -40.20 -9.26
C LEU A 124 27.87 -39.63 -8.11
N ALA A 125 28.48 -40.50 -7.29
CA ALA A 125 29.21 -40.11 -6.07
C ALA A 125 28.38 -39.26 -5.08
N MET A 126 27.07 -39.45 -5.10
CA MET A 126 26.13 -38.79 -4.20
C MET A 126 25.75 -39.71 -3.04
N SER A 127 25.51 -39.12 -1.87
CA SER A 127 25.02 -39.84 -0.69
C SER A 127 23.70 -39.27 -0.21
N LEU A 128 22.79 -40.15 0.23
CA LEU A 128 21.53 -39.71 0.83
C LEU A 128 21.72 -39.34 2.31
N PRO A 129 21.17 -38.21 2.78
CA PRO A 129 21.12 -37.89 4.21
C PRO A 129 20.24 -38.86 5.00
N ALA A 130 20.50 -38.99 6.30
CA ALA A 130 19.82 -39.96 7.16
C ALA A 130 18.35 -39.62 7.49
N ASP A 131 17.94 -38.36 7.35
CA ASP A 131 16.68 -37.81 7.85
C ASP A 131 15.66 -37.46 6.75
N VAL A 132 15.80 -38.09 5.59
CA VAL A 132 14.99 -37.80 4.40
C VAL A 132 13.61 -38.45 4.49
N LYS A 133 12.57 -37.69 4.14
CA LYS A 133 11.21 -38.22 3.96
C LYS A 133 10.92 -38.46 2.49
N MET A 134 10.23 -39.55 2.18
CA MET A 134 9.95 -39.96 0.80
C MET A 134 8.48 -40.26 0.59
N ILE A 135 7.93 -39.79 -0.53
CA ILE A 135 6.53 -40.01 -0.89
C ILE A 135 6.41 -40.17 -2.42
N ARG A 136 5.79 -41.25 -2.89
CA ARG A 136 5.43 -41.41 -4.30
C ARG A 136 4.25 -40.50 -4.65
N LEU A 137 4.37 -39.75 -5.75
CA LEU A 137 3.37 -38.80 -6.21
C LEU A 137 2.37 -39.46 -7.16
N GLY A 138 1.08 -39.16 -6.95
CA GLY A 138 0.00 -39.60 -7.83
C GLY A 138 -0.43 -41.06 -7.65
N ARG A 139 -1.31 -41.48 -8.56
CA ARG A 139 -1.86 -42.85 -8.63
C ARG A 139 -1.06 -43.67 -9.63
N THR A 140 -1.01 -44.98 -9.43
CA THR A 140 -0.36 -45.89 -10.38
C THR A 140 -1.11 -45.81 -11.71
N PHE A 141 -0.44 -45.34 -12.77
CA PHE A 141 -1.06 -45.18 -14.07
C PHE A 141 -0.15 -45.75 -15.16
N GLY A 142 -0.56 -46.90 -15.71
CA GLY A 142 0.20 -47.60 -16.74
C GLY A 142 1.49 -48.24 -16.24
N LYS A 143 2.49 -48.33 -17.12
CA LYS A 143 3.76 -49.02 -16.88
C LYS A 143 4.87 -48.12 -16.33
N ASN A 144 4.65 -46.80 -16.27
CA ASN A 144 5.68 -45.87 -15.84
C ASN A 144 5.69 -45.75 -14.32
N PRO A 145 6.86 -45.83 -13.66
CA PRO A 145 6.95 -45.65 -12.22
C PRO A 145 6.56 -44.22 -11.84
N ARG A 146 5.83 -44.08 -10.73
CA ARG A 146 5.43 -42.79 -10.19
C ARG A 146 6.64 -41.98 -9.73
N PRO A 147 6.64 -40.65 -9.91
CA PRO A 147 7.70 -39.80 -9.39
C PRO A 147 7.84 -39.95 -7.88
N LEU A 148 9.07 -40.04 -7.38
CA LEU A 148 9.36 -40.04 -5.96
C LEU A 148 9.68 -38.61 -5.52
N LYS A 149 8.89 -38.07 -4.58
CA LYS A 149 9.19 -36.82 -3.89
C LYS A 149 10.09 -37.11 -2.69
N VAL A 150 11.26 -36.51 -2.71
CA VAL A 150 12.27 -36.57 -1.65
C VAL A 150 12.25 -35.23 -0.91
N ILE A 151 12.03 -35.25 0.40
CA ILE A 151 11.91 -34.08 1.25
C ILE A 151 13.10 -34.07 2.21
N PHE A 152 13.98 -33.09 2.05
CA PHE A 152 15.16 -32.92 2.89
C PHE A 152 14.82 -32.16 4.18
N SER A 153 15.69 -32.24 5.19
CA SER A 153 15.54 -31.45 6.42
C SER A 153 15.92 -29.97 6.25
N SER A 154 16.73 -29.65 5.23
CA SER A 154 17.13 -28.28 4.93
C SER A 154 17.39 -28.04 3.45
N LYS A 155 17.34 -26.76 3.05
CA LYS A 155 17.68 -26.30 1.70
C LYS A 155 19.13 -26.60 1.33
N ILE A 156 20.05 -26.47 2.28
CA ILE A 156 21.48 -26.75 2.08
C ILE A 156 21.67 -28.23 1.71
N THR A 157 21.03 -29.12 2.46
CA THR A 157 21.07 -30.56 2.21
C THR A 157 20.50 -30.92 0.83
N SER A 158 19.37 -30.31 0.45
CA SER A 158 18.78 -30.53 -0.87
C SER A 158 19.68 -30.04 -2.01
N GLN A 159 20.37 -28.91 -1.83
CA GLN A 159 21.27 -28.35 -2.84
C GLN A 159 22.54 -29.18 -3.01
N GLN A 160 23.03 -29.82 -1.95
CA GLN A 160 24.15 -30.77 -2.05
C GLN A 160 23.76 -32.03 -2.85
N PHE A 161 22.47 -32.41 -2.80
CA PHE A 161 21.96 -33.57 -3.52
C PHE A 161 21.71 -33.33 -5.02
N ILE A 162 21.42 -32.10 -5.46
CA ILE A 162 21.08 -31.78 -6.87
C ILE A 162 22.30 -31.21 -7.65
N LYS A 163 23.48 -31.19 -7.03
CA LYS A 163 24.70 -30.57 -7.60
C LYS A 163 25.52 -31.47 -8.51
#